data_AF-U1PLL1-F1
#
_entry.id   AF-U1PLL1-F1
#
_cell.length_a   1.000
_cell.length_b   1.000
_cell.length_c   1.000
_cell.angle_alpha   90.00
_cell.angle_beta   90.00
_cell.angle_gamma   90.00
#
_symmetry.space_group_name_H-M   'P 1'
#
loop_
_entity.id
_entity.type
_entity.pdbx_description
1 polymer ?
#
loop_
_entity_poly.entity_id
_entity_poly.type
_entity_poly.pdbx_seq_one_letter_code
_entity_poly.pdbx_strand_id
1 'polypeptide(L)'
;MNPNGSPSQKRDGTAETHDRGSINTRHLQAEYGAAIVDLQNTKLPDSRIEELIRLCIDTQHHLDRHDQSDTEQTLTLVNTVAEAIGDVKAATVVPEEELPESRALDTGIPADDYVLTTAERNEALDALSLVLFTIVDTPPATGTATTGVAD
;
A
#
# COMPACT_ATOMS: atom_id res chain seq x y z
N MET A 1 47.75 46.08 13.38
CA MET A 1 46.88 45.18 14.16
C MET A 1 45.45 45.39 13.69
N ASN A 2 44.87 44.34 13.08
CA ASN A 2 43.44 44.07 12.93
C ASN A 2 43.33 42.67 12.29
N PRO A 3 42.93 41.62 13.02
CA PRO A 3 42.62 40.32 12.46
C PRO A 3 41.10 40.15 12.38
N ASN A 4 40.52 40.16 11.18
CA ASN A 4 39.16 39.66 10.98
C ASN A 4 39.20 38.62 9.85
N GLY A 5 39.68 37.43 10.19
CA GLY A 5 39.44 36.21 9.42
C GLY A 5 38.29 35.45 10.07
N SER A 6 37.07 35.68 9.60
CA SER A 6 35.96 34.75 9.87
C SER A 6 36.03 33.64 8.82
N PRO A 7 36.16 32.35 9.21
CA PRO A 7 36.01 31.28 8.25
C PRO A 7 34.53 31.18 7.89
N SER A 8 34.20 31.37 6.61
CA SER A 8 32.88 31.06 6.08
C SER A 8 32.68 29.54 6.19
N GLN A 9 31.94 29.14 7.22
CA GLN A 9 31.45 27.79 7.40
C GLN A 9 30.46 27.50 6.28
N LYS A 10 30.93 26.85 5.20
CA LYS A 10 30.04 26.18 4.26
C LYS A 10 29.28 25.13 5.06
N ARG A 11 28.01 25.38 5.34
CA ARG A 11 27.10 24.40 5.93
C ARG A 11 26.95 23.29 4.89
N ASP A 12 27.69 22.20 5.08
CA ASP A 12 27.57 20.95 4.35
C ASP A 12 26.15 20.43 4.56
N GLY A 13 25.30 20.57 3.54
CA GLY A 13 23.89 20.16 3.53
C GLY A 13 23.70 18.77 2.94
N THR A 14 24.65 17.85 3.14
CA THR A 14 24.73 16.60 2.37
C THR A 14 24.51 15.32 3.19
N ALA A 15 24.24 15.41 4.50
CA ALA A 15 24.01 14.22 5.33
C ALA A 15 22.54 13.94 5.69
N GLU A 16 21.63 14.91 5.59
CA GLU A 16 20.26 14.76 6.14
C GLU A 16 19.26 14.12 5.16
N THR A 17 19.56 14.07 3.86
CA THR A 17 18.63 13.54 2.85
C THR A 17 18.64 12.01 2.78
N HIS A 18 19.78 11.37 3.04
CA HIS A 18 19.90 9.90 3.00
C HIS A 18 19.27 9.24 4.24
N ASP A 19 19.43 9.83 5.42
CA ASP A 19 18.93 9.24 6.67
C ASP A 19 17.39 9.27 6.74
N ARG A 20 16.78 10.33 6.22
CA ARG A 20 15.32 10.50 6.21
C ARG A 20 14.62 9.60 5.18
N GLY A 21 15.25 9.33 4.03
CA GLY A 21 14.75 8.39 3.02
C GLY A 21 14.74 6.94 3.54
N SER A 22 15.85 6.50 4.13
CA SER A 22 15.99 5.13 4.65
C SER A 22 15.03 4.83 5.82
N ILE A 23 14.78 5.80 6.70
CA ILE A 23 13.80 5.67 7.79
C ILE A 23 12.38 5.56 7.25
N ASN A 24 12.05 6.31 6.18
CA ASN A 24 10.73 6.27 5.56
C ASN A 24 10.48 4.93 4.85
N THR A 25 11.46 4.41 4.10
CA THR A 25 11.37 3.11 3.42
C THR A 25 11.15 1.97 4.42
N ARG A 26 11.89 1.94 5.54
CA ARG A 26 11.71 0.89 6.57
C ARG A 26 10.33 0.95 7.23
N HIS A 27 9.82 2.16 7.47
CA HIS A 27 8.47 2.34 8.02
C HIS A 27 7.42 1.83 7.04
N LEU A 28 7.49 2.23 5.77
CA LEU A 28 6.58 1.74 4.72
C LEU A 28 6.66 0.22 4.54
N GLN A 29 7.85 -0.38 4.63
CA GLN A 29 8.00 -1.83 4.64
C GLN A 29 7.23 -2.48 5.80
N ALA A 30 7.28 -1.90 6.99
CA ALA A 30 6.52 -2.40 8.13
C ALA A 30 5.00 -2.22 7.93
N GLU A 31 4.56 -1.09 7.40
CA GLU A 31 3.14 -0.83 7.10
C GLU A 31 2.59 -1.79 6.05
N TYR A 32 3.32 -2.06 4.97
CA TYR A 32 2.95 -3.10 4.00
C TYR A 32 2.92 -4.49 4.64
N GLY A 33 3.86 -4.78 5.56
CA GLY A 33 3.87 -6.04 6.31
C GLY A 33 2.65 -6.21 7.20
N ALA A 34 2.23 -5.15 7.89
CA ALA A 34 1.01 -5.14 8.70
C ALA A 34 -0.24 -5.31 7.81
N ALA A 35 -0.33 -4.56 6.71
CA ALA A 35 -1.44 -4.68 5.76
C ALA A 35 -1.56 -6.09 5.16
N ILE A 36 -0.43 -6.76 4.86
CA ILE A 36 -0.44 -8.17 4.41
C ILE A 36 -1.02 -9.09 5.49
N VAL A 37 -0.63 -8.92 6.74
CA VAL A 37 -1.17 -9.72 7.86
C VAL A 37 -2.67 -9.48 8.01
N ASP A 38 -3.13 -8.24 7.92
CA ASP A 38 -4.55 -7.92 8.03
C ASP A 38 -5.35 -8.55 6.87
N LEU A 39 -4.86 -8.44 5.63
CA LEU A 39 -5.47 -9.10 4.47
C LEU A 39 -5.65 -10.61 4.67
N GLN A 40 -4.63 -11.30 5.20
CA GLN A 40 -4.67 -12.75 5.47
C GLN A 40 -5.73 -13.16 6.51
N ASN A 41 -6.13 -12.23 7.38
CA ASN A 41 -7.10 -12.51 8.44
C ASN A 41 -8.54 -12.14 8.03
N THR A 42 -8.72 -11.45 6.91
CA THR A 42 -10.04 -11.00 6.44
C THR A 42 -10.85 -12.12 5.77
N LYS A 43 -12.12 -11.82 5.46
CA LYS A 43 -13.03 -12.69 4.70
C LYS A 43 -13.20 -12.24 3.25
N LEU A 44 -12.08 -11.92 2.61
CA LEU A 44 -12.03 -11.78 1.16
C LEU A 44 -11.96 -13.15 0.49
N PRO A 45 -12.33 -13.26 -0.80
CA PRO A 45 -12.01 -14.46 -1.56
C PRO A 45 -10.50 -14.71 -1.58
N ASP A 46 -10.06 -15.97 -1.43
CA ASP A 46 -8.66 -16.38 -1.28
C ASP A 46 -7.81 -15.89 -2.46
N SER A 47 -8.35 -15.99 -3.67
CA SER A 47 -7.74 -15.46 -4.89
C SER A 47 -7.43 -13.96 -4.82
N ARG A 48 -8.33 -13.17 -4.22
CA ARG A 48 -8.15 -11.73 -4.04
C ARG A 48 -7.12 -11.44 -2.97
N ILE A 49 -7.10 -12.23 -1.89
CA ILE A 49 -6.06 -12.15 -0.86
C ILE A 49 -4.69 -12.44 -1.48
N GLU A 50 -4.56 -13.53 -2.24
CA GLU A 50 -3.31 -13.89 -2.92
C GLU A 50 -2.83 -12.81 -3.88
N GLU A 51 -3.74 -12.25 -4.70
CA GLU A 51 -3.40 -11.19 -5.65
C GLU A 51 -2.92 -9.92 -4.94
N LEU A 52 -3.67 -9.45 -3.94
CA LEU A 52 -3.33 -8.26 -3.16
C LEU A 52 -2.01 -8.42 -2.41
N ILE A 53 -1.79 -9.57 -1.77
CA ILE A 53 -0.54 -9.87 -1.06
C ILE A 53 0.63 -9.87 -2.03
N ARG A 54 0.49 -10.51 -3.20
CA ARG A 54 1.55 -10.53 -4.21
C ARG A 54 1.92 -9.10 -4.64
N LEU A 55 0.93 -8.25 -4.91
CA LEU A 55 1.16 -6.86 -5.32
C LEU A 55 1.78 -6.01 -4.19
N CYS A 56 1.39 -6.22 -2.93
CA CYS A 56 2.04 -5.59 -1.78
C CYS A 56 3.51 -6.02 -1.66
N ILE A 57 3.81 -7.31 -1.80
CA ILE A 57 5.18 -7.85 -1.77
C ILE A 57 6.01 -7.29 -2.94
N ASP A 58 5.46 -7.25 -4.14
CA ASP A 58 6.13 -6.68 -5.31
C ASP A 58 6.47 -5.19 -5.08
N THR A 59 5.55 -4.44 -4.47
CA THR A 59 5.77 -3.03 -4.10
C THR A 59 6.85 -2.88 -3.03
N GLN A 60 6.82 -3.70 -1.97
CA GLN A 60 7.88 -3.71 -0.95
C GLN A 60 9.26 -4.01 -1.54
N HIS A 61 9.33 -4.98 -2.46
CA HIS A 61 10.57 -5.31 -3.15
C HIS A 61 11.06 -4.19 -4.07
N HIS A 62 10.16 -3.44 -4.70
CA HIS A 62 10.54 -2.29 -5.50
C HIS A 62 11.07 -1.15 -4.61
N LEU A 63 10.37 -0.84 -3.52
CA LEU A 63 10.80 0.16 -2.53
C LEU A 63 12.17 -0.16 -1.93
N ASP A 64 12.44 -1.41 -1.59
CA ASP A 64 13.73 -1.84 -1.05
C ASP A 64 14.90 -1.60 -2.02
N ARG A 65 14.65 -1.68 -3.33
CA ARG A 65 15.67 -1.50 -4.37
C ARG A 65 15.82 -0.05 -4.85
N HIS A 66 14.74 0.73 -4.79
CA HIS A 66 14.66 2.01 -5.49
C HIS A 66 14.26 3.19 -4.60
N ASP A 67 13.88 2.98 -3.34
CA ASP A 67 13.39 4.00 -2.39
C ASP A 67 12.20 4.86 -2.91
N GLN A 68 11.52 4.37 -3.94
CA GLN A 68 10.36 5.01 -4.58
C GLN A 68 9.42 3.93 -5.13
N SER A 69 8.18 4.29 -5.47
CA SER A 69 7.22 3.38 -6.11
C SER A 69 7.41 3.31 -7.62
N ASP A 70 6.99 2.17 -8.18
CA ASP A 70 6.76 2.04 -9.62
C ASP A 70 5.31 2.47 -9.93
N THR A 71 5.13 3.37 -10.90
CA THR A 71 3.82 3.96 -11.17
C THR A 71 2.82 2.94 -11.72
N GLU A 72 3.27 2.01 -12.56
CA GLU A 72 2.39 0.98 -13.15
C GLU A 72 1.96 -0.03 -12.08
N GLN A 73 2.89 -0.47 -11.23
CA GLN A 73 2.60 -1.33 -10.09
C GLN A 73 1.66 -0.64 -9.09
N THR A 74 1.90 0.63 -8.79
CA THR A 74 1.04 1.43 -7.90
C THR A 74 -0.39 1.50 -8.42
N LEU A 75 -0.56 1.81 -9.72
CA LEU A 75 -1.88 1.87 -10.34
C LEU A 75 -2.57 0.50 -10.36
N THR A 76 -1.82 -0.56 -10.65
CA THR A 76 -2.34 -1.93 -10.62
C THR A 76 -2.86 -2.26 -9.23
N LEU A 77 -2.06 -2.01 -8.20
CA LEU A 77 -2.45 -2.29 -6.82
C LEU A 77 -3.66 -1.44 -6.37
N VAL A 78 -3.71 -0.15 -6.69
CA VAL A 78 -4.89 0.70 -6.41
C VAL A 78 -6.14 0.16 -7.10
N ASN A 79 -6.04 -0.25 -8.37
CA ASN A 79 -7.17 -0.80 -9.10
C ASN A 79 -7.65 -2.12 -8.48
N THR A 80 -6.75 -3.04 -8.16
CA THR A 80 -7.09 -4.31 -7.50
C THR A 80 -7.75 -4.09 -6.14
N VAL A 81 -7.30 -3.12 -5.35
CA VAL A 81 -7.96 -2.77 -4.08
C VAL A 81 -9.34 -2.17 -4.33
N ALA A 82 -9.51 -1.31 -5.33
CA ALA A 82 -10.81 -0.74 -5.68
C ALA A 82 -11.82 -1.82 -6.11
N GLU A 83 -11.37 -2.80 -6.89
CA GLU A 83 -12.17 -3.97 -7.25
C GLU A 83 -12.56 -4.78 -6.02
N ALA A 84 -11.61 -5.08 -5.12
CA ALA A 84 -11.90 -5.79 -3.88
C ALA A 84 -12.90 -5.05 -2.99
N ILE A 85 -12.83 -3.71 -2.91
CA ILE A 85 -13.84 -2.90 -2.22
C ILE A 85 -15.20 -3.02 -2.90
N GLY A 86 -15.23 -3.05 -4.23
CA GLY A 86 -16.45 -3.30 -5.02
C GLY A 86 -17.07 -4.65 -4.69
N ASP A 87 -16.23 -5.70 -4.66
CA ASP A 87 -16.60 -7.08 -4.32
C ASP A 87 -17.24 -7.15 -2.91
N VAL A 88 -16.57 -6.58 -1.90
CA VAL A 88 -17.07 -6.54 -0.52
C VAL A 88 -18.37 -5.75 -0.37
N LYS A 89 -18.54 -4.68 -1.16
CA LYS A 89 -19.79 -3.89 -1.17
C LYS A 89 -20.94 -4.60 -1.87
N ALA A 90 -20.63 -5.45 -2.85
CA ALA A 90 -21.61 -6.27 -3.57
C ALA A 90 -21.99 -7.54 -2.80
N ALA A 91 -21.18 -7.94 -1.81
CA ALA A 91 -21.43 -9.11 -0.98
C ALA A 91 -22.82 -9.08 -0.32
N THR A 92 -23.47 -10.24 -0.26
CA THR A 92 -24.71 -10.40 0.48
C THR A 92 -24.39 -10.39 1.97
N VAL A 93 -25.02 -9.49 2.72
CA VAL A 93 -24.79 -9.38 4.16
C VAL A 93 -25.92 -10.03 4.94
N VAL A 94 -25.57 -11.01 5.76
CA VAL A 94 -26.51 -11.77 6.60
C VAL A 94 -26.13 -11.70 8.08
N PRO A 95 -27.08 -11.94 9.00
CA PRO A 95 -26.78 -12.25 10.40
C PRO A 95 -25.89 -13.49 10.53
N GLU A 96 -25.16 -13.61 11.65
CA GLU A 96 -24.22 -14.72 11.87
C GLU A 96 -24.93 -16.09 11.88
N GLU A 97 -26.15 -16.13 12.41
CA GLU A 97 -27.01 -17.32 12.45
C GLU A 97 -27.54 -17.77 11.08
N GLU A 98 -27.44 -16.92 10.05
CA GLU A 98 -27.87 -17.20 8.67
C GLU A 98 -26.69 -17.48 7.73
N LEU A 99 -25.46 -17.54 8.26
CA LEU A 99 -24.29 -17.90 7.45
C LEU A 99 -24.45 -19.33 6.89
N PRO A 100 -24.18 -19.53 5.58
CA PRO A 100 -24.21 -20.86 5.01
C PRO A 100 -23.08 -21.73 5.59
N GLU A 101 -23.31 -23.05 5.69
CA GLU A 101 -22.33 -24.02 6.22
C GLU A 101 -21.01 -24.03 5.43
N SER A 102 -21.07 -23.65 4.14
CA SER A 102 -19.92 -23.45 3.29
C SER A 102 -20.06 -22.13 2.54
N ARG A 103 -18.97 -21.37 2.47
CA ARG A 103 -18.87 -20.11 1.73
C ARG A 103 -17.89 -20.28 0.59
N ALA A 104 -18.22 -19.77 -0.59
CA ALA A 104 -17.40 -19.84 -1.79
C ALA A 104 -16.25 -18.82 -1.77
N LEU A 105 -15.52 -18.71 -0.65
CA LEU A 105 -14.37 -17.82 -0.51
C LEU A 105 -13.14 -18.35 -1.26
N ASP A 106 -13.12 -19.64 -1.60
CA ASP A 106 -12.05 -20.30 -2.35
C ASP A 106 -12.04 -19.92 -3.84
N THR A 107 -13.07 -19.22 -4.33
CA THR A 107 -13.22 -18.91 -5.76
C THR A 107 -12.62 -17.56 -6.18
N GLY A 108 -12.18 -17.50 -7.44
CA GLY A 108 -11.48 -16.37 -8.10
C GLY A 108 -12.23 -15.04 -8.17
N ILE A 109 -13.55 -15.11 -8.11
CA ILE A 109 -14.49 -14.04 -8.41
C ILE A 109 -15.58 -14.15 -7.35
N PRO A 110 -16.07 -13.04 -6.76
CA PRO A 110 -17.25 -13.13 -5.91
C PRO A 110 -18.37 -13.82 -6.67
N ALA A 111 -18.66 -15.06 -6.29
CA ALA A 111 -19.82 -15.76 -6.81
C ALA A 111 -21.08 -15.07 -6.25
N ASP A 112 -22.25 -15.38 -6.80
CA ASP A 112 -23.54 -14.97 -6.21
C ASP A 112 -23.66 -15.38 -4.72
N ASP A 113 -22.81 -16.33 -4.30
CA ASP A 113 -22.67 -16.86 -2.93
C ASP A 113 -21.60 -16.14 -2.07
N TYR A 114 -21.11 -14.95 -2.47
CA TYR A 114 -20.22 -14.17 -1.59
C TYR A 114 -21.00 -13.54 -0.44
N VAL A 115 -21.03 -14.26 0.68
CA VAL A 115 -21.82 -13.92 1.87
C VAL A 115 -20.90 -13.54 3.03
N LEU A 116 -21.18 -12.39 3.64
CA LEU A 116 -20.46 -11.85 4.79
C LEU A 116 -21.42 -11.51 5.93
N THR A 117 -20.92 -11.51 7.15
CA THR A 117 -21.57 -10.75 8.22
C THR A 117 -21.26 -9.26 8.11
N THR A 118 -21.99 -8.42 8.86
CA THR A 118 -21.66 -6.98 8.93
C THR A 118 -20.26 -6.75 9.52
N ALA A 119 -19.85 -7.57 10.50
CA ALA A 119 -18.53 -7.48 11.11
C ALA A 119 -17.43 -7.82 10.10
N GLU A 120 -17.55 -8.97 9.41
CA GLU A 120 -16.57 -9.42 8.42
C GLU A 120 -16.46 -8.44 7.24
N ARG A 121 -17.59 -7.85 6.80
CA ARG A 121 -17.57 -6.81 5.75
C ARG A 121 -16.79 -5.58 6.21
N ASN A 122 -17.04 -5.09 7.43
CA ASN A 122 -16.36 -3.90 7.93
C ASN A 122 -14.86 -4.17 8.12
N GLU A 123 -14.50 -5.33 8.67
CA GLU A 123 -13.10 -5.75 8.81
C GLU A 123 -12.38 -5.82 7.45
N ALA A 124 -13.03 -6.40 6.44
CA ALA A 124 -12.48 -6.44 5.08
C ALA A 124 -12.29 -5.03 4.50
N LEU A 125 -13.26 -4.12 4.69
CA LEU A 125 -13.14 -2.74 4.22
C LEU A 125 -12.04 -1.96 4.97
N ASP A 126 -11.86 -2.21 6.26
CA ASP A 126 -10.82 -1.60 7.07
C ASP A 126 -9.43 -2.04 6.60
N ALA A 127 -9.22 -3.34 6.38
CA ALA A 127 -7.98 -3.88 5.85
C ALA A 127 -7.66 -3.34 4.43
N LEU A 128 -8.65 -3.30 3.54
CA LEU A 128 -8.49 -2.73 2.20
C LEU A 128 -8.19 -1.22 2.25
N SER A 129 -8.78 -0.49 3.20
CA SER A 129 -8.49 0.93 3.40
C SER A 129 -7.07 1.15 3.90
N LEU A 130 -6.58 0.29 4.81
CA LEU A 130 -5.20 0.34 5.27
C LEU A 130 -4.23 0.18 4.09
N VAL A 131 -4.48 -0.80 3.21
CA VAL A 131 -3.67 -0.98 1.99
C VAL A 131 -3.65 0.31 1.14
N LEU A 132 -4.80 0.95 0.92
CA LEU A 132 -4.86 2.22 0.17
C LEU A 132 -4.04 3.34 0.82
N PHE A 133 -4.12 3.48 2.14
CA PHE A 133 -3.33 4.49 2.85
C PHE A 133 -1.83 4.22 2.71
N THR A 134 -1.40 2.97 2.88
CA THR A 134 0.01 2.59 2.69
C THR A 134 0.50 2.90 1.27
N ILE A 135 -0.33 2.68 0.25
CA ILE A 135 0.00 3.05 -1.13
C ILE A 135 0.15 4.56 -1.29
N VAL A 136 -0.78 5.35 -0.74
CA VAL A 136 -0.74 6.82 -0.83
C VAL A 136 0.48 7.41 -0.15
N ASP A 137 0.92 6.81 0.95
CA ASP A 137 2.12 7.23 1.68
C ASP A 137 3.42 6.81 0.97
N THR A 138 3.32 5.97 -0.07
CA THR A 138 4.49 5.52 -0.82
C THR A 138 4.99 6.62 -1.77
N PRO A 139 6.28 7.01 -1.68
CA PRO A 139 6.84 8.08 -2.51
C PRO A 139 6.72 7.74 -4.00
N PRO A 140 6.16 8.62 -4.86
CA PRO A 140 6.08 8.36 -6.28
C PRO A 140 7.47 8.35 -6.92
N ALA A 141 7.63 7.62 -8.01
CA ALA A 141 8.81 7.73 -8.87
C ALA A 141 9.10 9.21 -9.15
N THR A 142 10.31 9.65 -8.82
CA THR A 142 10.73 11.02 -9.12
C THR A 142 10.90 11.19 -10.62
N GLY A 143 9.85 11.65 -11.29
CA GLY A 143 9.95 12.11 -12.67
C GLY A 143 11.00 13.22 -12.74
N THR A 144 12.06 13.00 -13.51
CA THR A 144 13.01 14.06 -13.88
C THR A 144 12.30 15.04 -14.84
N ALA A 145 11.39 15.85 -14.30
CA ALA A 145 10.87 17.02 -14.99
C ALA A 145 11.86 18.19 -14.82
N THR A 146 13.04 18.06 -15.44
CA THR A 146 13.90 19.21 -15.73
C THR A 146 13.87 19.46 -17.23
N THR A 147 12.72 19.89 -17.75
CA THR A 147 12.69 20.65 -19.00
C THR A 147 13.32 22.02 -18.73
N GLY A 148 14.65 22.04 -18.69
CA GLY A 148 15.43 23.27 -18.83
C GLY A 148 15.23 23.77 -20.25
N VAL A 149 14.24 24.62 -20.46
CA VAL A 149 14.19 25.48 -21.65
C VAL A 149 15.33 26.48 -21.49
N ALA A 150 16.41 26.25 -22.22
CA ALA A 150 17.43 27.26 -22.41
C ALA A 150 16.86 28.30 -23.39
N ASP A 151 16.72 29.53 -22.90
CA ASP A 151 16.53 30.75 -23.68
C ASP A 151 17.84 31.11 -24.40
#